data_AF-A0A538BAC9-F1
#
_entry.id   AF-A0A538BAC9-F1
#
_cell.length_a   1.000
_cell.length_b   1.000
_cell.length_c   1.000
_cell.angle_alpha   90.00
_cell.angle_beta   90.00
_cell.angle_gamma   90.00
#
_symmetry.space_group_name_H-M   'P 1'
#
loop_
_entity.id
_entity.type
_entity.pdbx_description
1 polymer ?
#
loop_
_entity_poly.entity_id
_entity_poly.type
_entity_poly.pdbx_seq_one_letter_code
_entity_poly.pdbx_strand_id
1 'polypeptide(L)'
;MAAFDELARAHTDLDSQAVLHLQRLVATWSLLADLCFADLLLFAPLADGDGERFVILGQIRPTTSQTLYRQVGRVVDQLERPVVARAWQLGQIIDGELSINRGERARVQCIPVRRREALVGILARESAPSVGRRPGELERVYVEIFDRFARMITTGEFPFPIEEVASEEAPRVGDGVLLLDSTARVEYASPNAISALHRMGMHANAEGARLTSPPGYRPPRTSTRAASPCSCAASP
;
A
#
# COMPACT_ATOMS: atom_id res chain seq x y z
N MET A 1 0.25 17.99 -3.91
CA MET A 1 0.08 17.61 -5.33
C MET A 1 0.85 18.52 -6.28
N ALA A 2 0.71 19.85 -6.24
CA ALA A 2 1.45 20.76 -7.14
C ALA A 2 2.97 20.51 -7.24
N ALA A 3 3.65 20.37 -6.10
CA ALA A 3 5.09 20.11 -6.08
C ALA A 3 5.51 18.75 -6.68
N PHE A 4 4.63 17.73 -6.64
CA PHE A 4 4.93 16.42 -7.24
C PHE A 4 4.85 16.51 -8.77
N ASP A 5 3.80 17.15 -9.29
CA ASP A 5 3.58 17.28 -10.73
C ASP A 5 4.59 18.19 -11.39
N GLU A 6 5.01 19.25 -10.71
CA GLU A 6 6.09 20.12 -11.15
C GLU A 6 7.40 19.33 -11.26
N LEU A 7 7.73 18.53 -10.23
CA LEU A 7 8.95 17.73 -10.21
C LEU A 7 8.94 16.64 -11.29
N ALA A 8 7.82 15.91 -11.44
CA ALA A 8 7.68 14.88 -12.46
C ALA A 8 7.81 15.48 -13.88
N ARG A 9 7.15 16.61 -14.15
CA ARG A 9 7.25 17.29 -15.46
C ARG A 9 8.62 17.90 -15.72
N ALA A 10 9.33 18.35 -14.69
CA ALA A 10 10.65 18.96 -14.84
C ALA A 10 11.76 17.94 -15.12
N HIS A 11 11.58 16.68 -14.69
CA HIS A 11 12.66 15.69 -14.66
C HIS A 11 12.39 14.41 -15.45
N THR A 12 11.16 14.13 -15.90
CA THR A 12 10.78 12.83 -16.47
C THR A 12 9.96 12.99 -17.75
N ASP A 13 10.02 12.00 -18.65
CA ASP A 13 9.19 11.91 -19.86
C ASP A 13 7.89 11.12 -19.63
N LEU A 14 7.43 11.03 -18.37
CA LEU A 14 6.22 10.29 -18.02
C LEU A 14 4.97 10.98 -18.59
N ASP A 15 4.09 10.21 -19.23
CA ASP A 15 2.80 10.71 -19.67
C ASP A 15 1.90 11.10 -18.47
N SER A 16 0.87 11.93 -18.72
CA SER A 16 0.00 12.42 -17.64
C SER A 16 -0.71 11.29 -16.88
N GLN A 17 -0.91 10.13 -17.50
CA GLN A 17 -1.57 9.00 -16.86
C GLN A 17 -0.62 8.18 -15.97
N ALA A 18 0.65 8.10 -16.33
CA ALA A 18 1.72 7.55 -15.51
C ALA A 18 1.94 8.44 -14.28
N VAL A 19 1.99 9.76 -14.47
CA VAL A 19 2.06 10.71 -13.35
C VAL A 19 0.86 10.54 -12.41
N LEU A 20 -0.37 10.49 -12.94
CA LEU A 20 -1.58 10.26 -12.14
C LEU A 20 -1.55 8.92 -11.39
N HIS A 21 -1.04 7.86 -12.01
CA HIS A 21 -0.89 6.56 -11.36
C HIS A 21 0.11 6.61 -10.20
N LEU A 22 1.26 7.26 -10.39
CA LEU A 22 2.24 7.49 -9.33
C LEU A 22 1.67 8.37 -8.20
N GLN A 23 0.88 9.39 -8.52
CA GLN A 23 0.19 10.21 -7.51
C GLN A 23 -0.78 9.38 -6.67
N ARG A 24 -1.56 8.47 -7.29
CA ARG A 24 -2.45 7.56 -6.56
C ARG A 24 -1.69 6.61 -5.64
N LEU A 25 -0.50 6.18 -6.05
CA LEU A 25 0.38 5.37 -5.22
C LEU A 25 0.86 6.20 -4.01
N VAL A 26 1.32 7.43 -4.26
CA VAL A 26 1.73 8.37 -3.20
C VAL A 26 0.57 8.76 -2.27
N ALA A 27 -0.67 8.76 -2.74
CA ALA A 27 -1.82 9.04 -1.90
C ALA A 27 -2.15 7.87 -0.94
N THR A 28 -1.78 6.64 -1.30
CA THR A 28 -2.17 5.42 -0.56
C THR A 28 -1.01 4.72 0.14
N TRP A 29 0.23 5.11 -0.12
CA TRP A 29 1.43 4.44 0.40
C TRP A 29 1.69 4.58 1.91
N SER A 30 0.89 5.37 2.66
CA SER A 30 0.99 5.42 4.12
C SER A 30 0.65 4.08 4.74
N LEU A 31 -0.39 3.43 4.19
CA LEU A 31 -0.72 2.02 4.46
C LEU A 31 0.49 1.11 4.21
N LEU A 32 1.17 1.28 3.07
CA LEU A 32 2.31 0.45 2.72
C LEU A 32 3.49 0.66 3.67
N ALA A 33 3.77 1.91 4.05
CA ALA A 33 4.84 2.26 4.99
C ALA A 33 4.58 1.66 6.37
N ASP A 34 3.34 1.75 6.86
CA ASP A 34 2.95 1.16 8.15
C ASP A 34 3.00 -0.37 8.13
N LEU A 35 2.63 -1.03 7.03
CA LEU A 35 2.72 -2.49 6.88
C LEU A 35 4.18 -3.00 6.82
N CYS A 36 5.06 -2.26 6.17
CA CYS A 36 6.44 -2.71 5.94
C CYS A 36 7.43 -2.24 7.02
N PHE A 37 6.99 -1.38 7.95
CA PHE A 37 7.77 -0.76 9.02
C PHE A 37 9.06 -0.08 8.51
N ALA A 38 9.02 0.44 7.29
CA ALA A 38 10.20 0.88 6.56
C ALA A 38 9.90 2.16 5.78
N ASP A 39 10.96 2.91 5.49
CA ASP A 39 10.87 4.11 4.67
C ASP A 39 10.56 3.70 3.22
N LEU A 40 9.66 4.40 2.56
CA LEU A 40 9.36 4.20 1.15
C LEU A 40 9.81 5.42 0.35
N LEU A 41 10.57 5.18 -0.71
CA LEU A 41 11.00 6.19 -1.66
C LEU A 41 10.48 5.83 -3.05
N LEU A 42 9.94 6.82 -3.76
CA LEU A 42 9.51 6.66 -5.15
C LEU A 42 10.53 7.31 -6.08
N PHE A 43 11.11 6.49 -6.96
CA PHE A 43 12.02 6.90 -8.00
C PHE A 43 11.31 6.89 -9.36
N ALA A 44 11.58 7.89 -10.18
CA ALA A 44 11.22 7.88 -11.59
C ALA A 44 12.47 8.06 -12.46
N PRO A 45 12.51 7.46 -13.65
CA PRO A 45 13.63 7.64 -14.57
C PRO A 45 13.72 9.11 -14.98
N LEU A 46 14.94 9.61 -15.13
CA LEU A 46 15.15 10.94 -15.69
C LEU A 46 14.81 10.93 -17.19
N ALA A 47 14.31 12.05 -17.70
CA ALA A 47 14.16 12.29 -19.14
C ALA A 47 15.50 12.08 -19.85
N ASP A 48 15.46 11.48 -21.04
CA ASP A 48 16.65 11.13 -21.85
C ASP A 48 17.73 10.30 -21.11
N GLY A 49 17.37 9.65 -19.99
CA GLY A 49 18.26 8.75 -19.27
C GLY A 49 18.03 7.31 -19.71
N ASP A 50 19.10 6.59 -20.05
CA ASP A 50 19.07 5.14 -20.38
C ASP A 50 18.69 4.23 -19.18
N GLY A 51 17.92 4.73 -18.21
CA GLY A 51 17.62 4.04 -16.95
C GLY A 51 18.76 4.06 -15.94
N GLU A 52 19.76 4.93 -16.14
CA GLU A 52 20.92 5.06 -15.25
C GLU A 52 20.78 6.15 -14.19
N ARG A 53 19.85 7.09 -14.40
CA ARG A 53 19.61 8.24 -13.53
C ARG A 53 18.14 8.32 -13.15
N PHE A 54 17.90 8.66 -11.89
CA PHE A 54 16.57 8.70 -11.31
C PHE A 54 16.37 9.97 -10.50
N VAL A 55 15.14 10.47 -10.49
CA VAL A 55 14.70 11.52 -9.56
C VAL A 55 13.84 10.90 -8.46
N ILE A 56 14.07 11.31 -7.21
CA ILE A 56 13.21 10.93 -6.09
C ILE A 56 11.97 11.81 -6.12
N LEU A 57 10.85 11.26 -6.59
CA LEU A 57 9.58 12.00 -6.69
C LEU A 57 8.86 12.14 -5.34
N GLY A 58 9.15 11.24 -4.41
CA GLY A 58 8.55 11.31 -3.10
C GLY A 58 9.19 10.38 -2.09
N GLN A 59 8.90 10.64 -0.83
CA GLN A 59 9.37 9.87 0.31
C GLN A 59 8.31 9.88 1.39
N ILE A 60 8.02 8.72 1.97
CA ILE A 60 7.23 8.59 3.19
C ILE A 60 8.00 7.75 4.21
N ARG A 61 7.92 8.15 5.46
CA ARG A 61 8.43 7.38 6.60
C ARG A 61 7.23 6.80 7.35
N PRO A 62 7.34 5.61 7.95
CA PRO A 62 6.30 5.08 8.81
C PRO A 62 6.11 6.01 10.01
N THR A 63 4.89 6.08 10.52
CA THR A 63 4.50 7.05 11.57
C THR A 63 5.34 6.91 12.87
N THR A 64 6.04 5.80 13.04
CA THR A 64 6.82 5.44 14.24
C THR A 64 8.31 5.79 14.17
N SER A 65 8.81 6.40 13.09
CA SER A 65 10.26 6.65 12.88
C SER A 65 10.65 8.13 12.99
N GLN A 66 11.83 8.42 13.54
CA GLN A 66 12.38 9.79 13.62
C GLN A 66 12.79 10.34 12.23
N THR A 67 12.57 11.63 12.01
CA THR A 67 12.87 12.33 10.75
C THR A 67 14.36 12.55 10.53
N LEU A 68 14.97 11.71 9.68
CA LEU A 68 16.34 11.89 9.19
C LEU A 68 16.30 12.24 7.69
N TYR A 69 16.33 13.53 7.36
CA TYR A 69 16.53 14.09 6.01
C TYR A 69 15.49 13.75 4.91
N ARG A 70 14.98 14.79 4.23
CA ARG A 70 14.06 14.70 3.08
C ARG A 70 14.85 14.66 1.78
N GLN A 71 14.70 13.61 0.97
CA GLN A 71 15.45 13.44 -0.30
C GLN A 71 14.64 13.76 -1.57
N VAL A 72 13.39 14.21 -1.43
CA VAL A 72 12.51 14.53 -2.57
C VAL A 72 13.15 15.62 -3.46
N GLY A 73 13.14 15.38 -4.77
CA GLY A 73 13.73 16.25 -5.79
C GLY A 73 15.21 16.00 -6.09
N ARG A 74 15.87 15.13 -5.32
CA ARG A 74 17.26 14.77 -5.57
C ARG A 74 17.35 13.82 -6.77
N VAL A 75 18.27 14.13 -7.69
CA VAL A 75 18.68 13.25 -8.78
C VAL A 75 19.83 12.38 -8.29
N VAL A 76 19.75 11.09 -8.58
CA VAL A 76 20.73 10.07 -8.21
C VAL A 76 21.07 9.23 -9.42
N ASP A 77 22.28 8.67 -9.44
CA ASP A 77 22.75 7.79 -10.51
C ASP A 77 22.82 6.31 -10.05
N GLN A 78 23.17 5.44 -11.00
CA GLN A 78 23.34 4.00 -10.76
C GLN A 78 24.49 3.66 -9.81
N LEU A 79 25.49 4.53 -9.65
CA LEU A 79 26.59 4.29 -8.70
C LEU A 79 26.12 4.54 -7.27
N GLU A 80 25.29 5.55 -7.08
CA GLU A 80 24.67 5.84 -5.80
C GLU A 80 23.55 4.85 -5.45
N ARG A 81 22.69 4.53 -6.43
CA ARG A 81 21.51 3.65 -6.24
C ARG A 81 21.55 2.42 -7.17
N PRO A 82 22.53 1.50 -7.00
CA PRO A 82 22.70 0.36 -7.92
C PRO A 82 21.53 -0.63 -7.91
N VAL A 83 20.89 -0.82 -6.75
CA VAL A 83 19.73 -1.72 -6.63
C VAL A 83 18.52 -1.19 -7.40
N VAL A 84 18.32 0.15 -7.39
CA VAL A 84 17.24 0.81 -8.14
C VAL A 84 17.47 0.67 -9.64
N ALA A 85 18.69 0.96 -10.11
CA ALA A 85 19.05 0.80 -11.52
C ALA A 85 18.87 -0.64 -12.00
N ARG A 86 19.29 -1.62 -11.19
CA ARG A 86 19.11 -3.05 -11.51
C ARG A 86 17.65 -3.46 -11.57
N ALA A 87 16.81 -3.01 -10.62
CA ALA A 87 15.37 -3.29 -10.63
C ALA A 87 14.68 -2.67 -11.85
N TRP A 88 15.13 -1.48 -12.28
CA TRP A 88 14.64 -0.83 -13.49
C TRP A 88 14.98 -1.64 -14.75
N GLN A 89 16.25 -2.03 -14.91
CA GLN A 89 16.72 -2.80 -16.06
C GLN A 89 16.06 -4.17 -16.19
N LEU A 90 15.87 -4.87 -15.06
CA LEU A 90 15.27 -6.21 -15.05
C LEU A 90 13.74 -6.19 -15.00
N GLY A 91 13.14 -5.08 -14.56
CA GLY A 91 11.70 -5.00 -14.32
C GLY A 91 11.20 -6.00 -13.28
N GLN A 92 12.04 -6.38 -12.32
CA GLN A 92 11.75 -7.36 -11.26
C GLN A 92 12.00 -6.79 -9.88
N ILE A 93 11.41 -7.40 -8.85
CA ILE A 93 11.73 -7.05 -7.45
C ILE A 93 13.16 -7.48 -7.17
N ILE A 94 13.99 -6.55 -6.71
CA ILE A 94 15.39 -6.80 -6.37
C ILE A 94 15.66 -6.37 -4.94
N ASP A 95 16.15 -7.31 -4.14
CA ASP A 95 16.67 -7.04 -2.80
C ASP A 95 18.17 -6.73 -2.86
N GLY A 96 18.63 -5.87 -1.95
CA GLY A 96 20.02 -5.50 -1.81
C GLY A 96 20.31 -4.76 -0.50
N GLU A 97 21.50 -4.20 -0.40
CA GLU A 97 21.95 -3.41 0.75
C GLU A 97 22.45 -2.05 0.26
N LEU A 98 22.17 -1.00 1.03
CA LEU A 98 22.69 0.35 0.83
C LEU A 98 23.53 0.74 2.04
N SER A 99 24.74 1.21 1.79
CA SER A 99 25.59 1.79 2.83
C SER A 99 25.05 3.17 3.21
N ILE A 100 24.60 3.32 4.46
CA ILE A 100 24.21 4.62 5.01
C ILE A 100 25.45 5.25 5.70
N ASN A 101 25.49 6.59 5.72
CA ASN A 101 26.49 7.33 6.48
C ASN A 101 26.56 6.81 7.92
N ARG A 102 27.78 6.51 8.41
CA ARG A 102 28.14 5.83 9.70
C ARG A 102 28.37 4.31 9.65
N GLY A 103 28.46 3.71 8.46
CA GLY A 103 28.89 2.31 8.31
C GLY A 103 27.80 1.28 8.60
N GLU A 104 26.57 1.74 8.87
CA GLU A 104 25.38 0.91 8.95
C GLU A 104 24.88 0.59 7.54
N ARG A 105 24.46 -0.66 7.32
CA ARG A 105 23.88 -1.10 6.05
C ARG A 105 22.37 -1.20 6.18
N ALA A 106 21.63 -0.41 5.41
CA ALA A 106 20.19 -0.60 5.29
C ALA A 106 19.88 -1.68 4.27
N ARG A 107 18.84 -2.47 4.55
CA ARG A 107 18.27 -3.37 3.56
C ARG A 107 17.36 -2.59 2.65
N VAL A 108 17.53 -2.78 1.35
CA VAL A 108 16.74 -2.12 0.32
C VAL A 108 16.05 -3.16 -0.53
N GLN A 109 14.75 -3.02 -0.71
CA GLN A 109 13.97 -3.81 -1.66
C GLN A 109 13.36 -2.87 -2.69
N CYS A 110 13.73 -3.03 -3.96
CA CYS A 110 13.28 -2.21 -5.06
C CYS A 110 12.14 -2.92 -5.81
N ILE A 111 10.97 -2.30 -5.86
CA ILE A 111 9.75 -2.84 -6.44
C ILE A 111 9.42 -2.03 -7.70
N PRO A 112 9.44 -2.66 -8.89
CA PRO A 112 9.03 -2.02 -10.13
C PRO A 112 7.57 -1.57 -10.08
N VAL A 113 7.30 -0.30 -10.35
CA VAL A 113 5.93 0.24 -10.43
C VAL A 113 5.48 0.20 -11.88
N ARG A 114 4.52 -0.67 -12.19
CA ARG A 114 3.97 -0.80 -13.54
C ARG A 114 2.62 -0.12 -13.65
N ARG A 115 2.38 0.52 -14.79
CA ARG A 115 1.06 0.91 -15.26
C ARG A 115 0.79 0.16 -16.55
N ARG A 116 -0.13 -0.82 -16.51
CA ARG A 116 -0.29 -1.80 -17.60
C ARG A 116 1.07 -2.49 -17.83
N GLU A 117 1.54 -2.56 -19.07
CA GLU A 117 2.85 -3.15 -19.42
C GLU A 117 4.03 -2.18 -19.25
N ALA A 118 3.78 -0.89 -18.98
CA ALA A 118 4.83 0.13 -18.92
C ALA A 118 5.40 0.28 -17.50
N LEU A 119 6.73 0.23 -17.39
CA LEU A 119 7.43 0.57 -16.15
C LEU A 119 7.48 2.09 -15.99
N VAL A 120 6.92 2.60 -14.90
CA VAL A 120 6.76 4.06 -14.68
C VAL A 120 7.57 4.58 -13.48
N GLY A 121 8.10 3.69 -12.65
CA GLY A 121 8.96 4.06 -11.52
C GLY A 121 9.45 2.86 -10.74
N ILE A 122 10.23 3.12 -9.69
CA ILE A 122 10.64 2.13 -8.68
C ILE A 122 10.21 2.61 -7.30
N LEU A 123 9.50 1.76 -6.56
CA LEU A 123 9.24 1.95 -5.15
C LEU A 123 10.33 1.21 -4.35
N ALA A 124 11.20 1.95 -3.68
CA ALA A 124 12.21 1.36 -2.81
C ALA A 124 11.72 1.35 -1.37
N ARG A 125 11.78 0.18 -0.74
CA ARG A 125 11.61 -0.02 0.69
C ARG A 125 12.98 -0.04 1.34
N GLU A 126 13.24 0.90 2.24
CA GLU A 126 14.49 1.01 2.98
C GLU A 126 14.26 0.75 4.47
N SER A 127 14.92 -0.28 5.00
CA SER A 127 14.76 -0.70 6.39
C SER A 127 16.12 -0.78 7.11
N ALA A 128 16.12 -0.40 8.39
CA ALA A 128 17.28 -0.56 9.24
C ALA A 128 17.63 -2.06 9.39
N PRO A 129 18.92 -2.41 9.51
CA PRO A 129 19.32 -3.80 9.68
C PRO A 129 18.81 -4.35 11.02
N SER A 130 17.92 -5.33 10.97
CA SER A 130 17.37 -6.02 12.15
C SER A 130 18.39 -7.00 12.73
N VAL A 131 19.45 -6.51 13.38
CA VAL A 131 20.44 -7.40 14.04
C VAL A 131 19.87 -7.87 15.39
N GLY A 132 19.55 -9.16 15.49
CA GLY A 132 19.24 -9.83 16.77
C GLY A 132 17.78 -9.75 17.25
N ARG A 133 16.88 -9.03 16.57
CA ARG A 133 15.43 -9.02 16.87
C ARG A 133 14.68 -9.97 15.93
N ARG A 134 13.97 -10.95 16.50
CA ARG A 134 13.02 -11.77 15.74
C ARG A 134 11.71 -10.98 15.56
N PRO A 135 11.19 -10.85 14.33
CA PRO A 135 9.92 -10.19 14.12
C PRO A 135 8.79 -10.88 14.88
N GLY A 136 7.93 -10.07 15.50
CA GLY A 136 6.70 -10.57 16.12
C GLY A 136 5.74 -11.18 15.09
N GLU A 137 4.71 -11.88 15.54
CA GLU A 137 3.69 -12.45 14.65
C GLU A 137 2.99 -11.37 13.81
N LEU A 138 2.56 -10.29 14.45
CA LEU A 138 1.95 -9.14 13.78
C LEU A 138 2.90 -8.53 12.73
N GLU A 139 4.17 -8.30 13.10
CA GLU A 139 5.16 -7.74 12.18
C GLU A 139 5.33 -8.65 10.94
N ARG A 140 5.35 -9.97 11.14
CA ARG A 140 5.44 -10.94 10.04
C ARG A 140 4.22 -10.87 9.12
N VAL A 141 3.01 -10.92 9.68
CA VAL A 141 1.76 -10.85 8.90
C VAL A 141 1.68 -9.53 8.12
N TYR A 142 2.06 -8.41 8.73
CA TYR A 142 2.03 -7.10 8.07
C TYR A 142 3.00 -7.03 6.89
N VAL A 143 4.22 -7.57 7.04
CA VAL A 143 5.19 -7.67 5.94
C VAL A 143 4.68 -8.61 4.84
N GLU A 144 4.05 -9.74 5.19
CA GLU A 144 3.44 -10.63 4.19
C GLU A 144 2.33 -9.96 3.39
N ILE A 145 1.52 -9.11 4.03
CA ILE A 145 0.49 -8.30 3.36
C ILE A 145 1.17 -7.26 2.45
N PHE A 146 2.22 -6.58 2.91
CA PHE A 146 3.00 -5.67 2.07
C PHE A 146 3.55 -6.37 0.82
N ASP A 147 4.07 -7.60 0.95
CA ASP A 147 4.59 -8.35 -0.18
C ASP A 147 3.49 -8.72 -1.20
N ARG A 148 2.23 -8.88 -0.76
CA ARG A 148 1.08 -9.02 -1.68
C ARG A 148 0.88 -7.74 -2.48
N PHE A 149 0.93 -6.56 -1.84
CA PHE A 149 0.86 -5.28 -2.53
C PHE A 149 2.06 -5.05 -3.46
N ALA A 150 3.27 -5.43 -3.05
CA ALA A 150 4.47 -5.33 -3.89
C ALA A 150 4.27 -6.08 -5.21
N ARG A 151 3.71 -7.30 -5.17
CA ARG A 151 3.36 -8.06 -6.39
C ARG A 151 2.33 -7.33 -7.25
N MET A 152 1.26 -6.81 -6.64
CA MET A 152 0.24 -6.06 -7.38
C MET A 152 0.79 -4.77 -8.03
N ILE A 153 1.74 -4.10 -7.38
CA ILE A 153 2.45 -2.94 -7.94
C ILE A 153 3.26 -3.35 -9.17
N THR A 154 3.92 -4.52 -9.11
CA THR A 154 4.68 -5.03 -10.27
C THR A 154 3.82 -5.48 -11.45
N THR A 155 2.55 -5.84 -11.22
CA THR A 155 1.58 -6.20 -12.28
C THR A 155 0.69 -5.02 -12.68
N GLY A 156 0.79 -3.88 -11.99
CA GLY A 156 -0.01 -2.68 -12.23
C GLY A 156 -1.48 -2.78 -11.78
N GLU A 157 -1.81 -3.75 -10.93
CA GLU A 157 -3.12 -3.91 -10.29
C GLU A 157 -3.33 -2.92 -9.14
N PHE A 158 -2.24 -2.47 -8.50
CA PHE A 158 -2.24 -1.46 -7.45
C PHE A 158 -1.40 -0.24 -7.88
N PRO A 159 -1.78 1.00 -7.53
CA PRO A 159 -2.95 1.44 -6.75
C PRO A 159 -4.29 1.23 -7.45
N PHE A 160 -5.32 0.94 -6.66
CA PHE A 160 -6.69 0.86 -7.15
C PHE A 160 -7.19 2.22 -7.64
N PRO A 161 -8.13 2.26 -8.61
CA PRO A 161 -8.85 3.48 -8.92
C PRO A 161 -9.53 3.99 -7.63
N ILE A 162 -9.18 5.20 -7.21
CA ILE A 162 -9.83 5.82 -6.06
C ILE A 162 -11.25 6.21 -6.50
N GLU A 163 -12.25 5.45 -6.10
CA GLU A 163 -13.66 5.88 -6.13
C GLU A 163 -13.85 6.94 -5.05
N GLU A 164 -13.40 8.18 -5.28
CA GLU A 164 -13.70 9.46 -4.59
C GLU A 164 -13.85 9.53 -3.05
N VAL A 165 -13.59 8.45 -2.29
CA VAL A 165 -13.85 8.34 -0.83
C VAL A 165 -12.60 7.81 -0.10
N ALA A 166 -11.40 8.16 -0.56
CA ALA A 166 -10.26 8.21 0.35
C ALA A 166 -10.37 9.51 1.16
N SER A 167 -11.33 9.56 2.09
CA SER A 167 -11.43 10.66 3.04
C SER A 167 -10.14 10.73 3.87
N GLU A 168 -9.74 11.93 4.31
CA GLU A 168 -8.64 12.14 5.26
C GLU A 168 -8.85 11.33 6.57
N GLU A 169 -10.05 10.80 6.78
CA GLU A 169 -10.50 9.99 7.92
C GLU A 169 -10.41 8.47 7.70
N ALA A 170 -9.78 8.00 6.62
CA ALA A 170 -9.60 6.56 6.41
C ALA A 170 -8.84 5.91 7.59
N PRO A 171 -9.28 4.74 8.09
CA PRO A 171 -8.60 4.04 9.18
C PRO A 171 -7.15 3.74 8.82
N ARG A 172 -6.23 4.00 9.76
CA ARG A 172 -4.82 3.63 9.64
C ARG A 172 -4.65 2.14 9.95
N VAL A 173 -3.51 1.59 9.55
CA VAL A 173 -3.09 0.23 9.94
C VAL A 173 -3.08 0.05 11.45
N GLY A 174 -2.73 1.11 12.18
CA GLY A 174 -2.76 1.14 13.65
C GLY A 174 -4.16 1.02 14.24
N ASP A 175 -5.23 1.37 13.54
CA ASP A 175 -6.60 1.33 14.07
C ASP A 175 -7.16 -0.10 14.09
N GLY A 176 -6.70 -0.95 13.17
CA GLY A 176 -7.09 -2.35 13.07
C GLY A 176 -6.91 -2.90 11.65
N VAL A 177 -6.43 -4.13 11.53
CA VAL A 177 -6.29 -4.83 10.25
C VAL A 177 -7.05 -6.15 10.32
N LEU A 178 -7.86 -6.41 9.30
CA LEU A 178 -8.49 -7.69 9.03
C LEU A 178 -7.99 -8.21 7.69
N LEU A 179 -7.41 -9.39 7.68
CA LEU A 179 -7.05 -10.09 6.45
C LEU A 179 -8.16 -11.08 6.10
N LEU A 180 -8.66 -11.00 4.87
CA LEU A 180 -9.72 -11.89 4.38
C LEU A 180 -9.19 -12.81 3.28
N ASP A 181 -9.67 -14.04 3.26
CA ASP A 181 -9.51 -14.95 2.13
C ASP A 181 -10.45 -14.60 0.97
N SER A 182 -10.32 -15.33 -0.14
CA SER A 182 -11.17 -15.16 -1.33
C SER A 182 -12.66 -15.50 -1.09
N THR A 183 -13.00 -16.11 0.04
CA THR A 183 -14.37 -16.47 0.46
C THR A 183 -14.91 -15.52 1.54
N ALA A 184 -14.23 -14.39 1.77
CA ALA A 184 -14.53 -13.39 2.79
C ALA A 184 -14.48 -13.92 4.24
N ARG A 185 -13.62 -14.92 4.50
CA ARG A 185 -13.31 -15.37 5.86
C ARG A 185 -12.10 -14.65 6.41
N VAL A 186 -12.13 -14.34 7.70
CA VAL A 186 -11.01 -13.70 8.40
C VAL A 186 -9.88 -14.73 8.56
N GLU A 187 -8.77 -14.52 7.86
CA GLU A 187 -7.52 -15.28 8.05
C GLU A 187 -6.74 -14.76 9.26
N TYR A 188 -6.81 -13.45 9.51
CA TYR A 188 -6.09 -12.79 10.59
C TYR A 188 -6.81 -11.53 11.05
N ALA A 189 -6.81 -11.28 12.36
CA ALA A 189 -7.27 -10.03 12.95
C ALA A 189 -6.20 -9.44 13.88
N SER A 190 -5.81 -8.18 13.65
CA SER A 190 -4.88 -7.52 14.56
C SER A 190 -5.53 -7.29 15.93
N PRO A 191 -4.74 -7.17 17.03
CA PRO A 191 -5.28 -6.92 18.37
C PRO A 191 -6.22 -5.71 18.44
N ASN A 192 -5.93 -4.67 17.65
CA ASN A 192 -6.74 -3.47 17.57
C ASN A 192 -8.04 -3.72 16.79
N ALA A 193 -8.01 -4.54 15.74
CA ALA A 193 -9.23 -4.98 15.06
C ALA A 193 -10.13 -5.81 15.98
N ILE A 194 -9.58 -6.76 16.74
CA ILE A 194 -10.33 -7.55 17.73
C ILE A 194 -10.97 -6.61 18.78
N SER A 195 -10.19 -5.66 19.30
CA SER A 195 -10.68 -4.67 20.26
C SER A 195 -11.83 -3.82 19.69
N ALA A 196 -11.76 -3.45 18.41
CA ALA A 196 -12.82 -2.72 17.73
C ALA A 196 -14.08 -3.59 17.53
N LEU A 197 -13.92 -4.85 17.10
CA LEU A 197 -15.03 -5.81 16.94
C LEU A 197 -15.74 -6.06 18.27
N HIS A 198 -14.99 -6.19 19.37
CA HIS A 198 -15.54 -6.32 20.72
C HIS A 198 -16.38 -5.11 21.14
N ARG A 199 -15.92 -3.88 20.83
CA ARG A 199 -16.68 -2.65 21.10
C ARG A 199 -17.98 -2.57 20.28
N MET A 200 -18.04 -3.26 19.13
CA MET A 200 -19.24 -3.39 18.30
C MET A 200 -20.16 -4.56 18.73
N GLY A 201 -19.86 -5.24 19.84
CA GLY A 201 -20.67 -6.34 20.37
C GLY A 201 -20.40 -7.71 19.73
N MET A 202 -19.36 -7.82 18.89
CA MET A 202 -18.90 -9.10 18.36
C MET A 202 -17.88 -9.71 19.32
N HIS A 203 -18.34 -10.63 20.18
CA HIS A 203 -17.51 -11.27 21.21
C HIS A 203 -17.03 -12.68 20.84
N ALA A 204 -17.48 -13.21 19.69
CA ALA A 204 -17.03 -14.48 19.18
C ALA A 204 -15.71 -14.32 18.41
N ASN A 205 -14.91 -15.40 18.35
CA ASN A 205 -13.64 -15.38 17.63
C ASN A 205 -13.89 -14.97 16.17
N ALA A 206 -13.24 -13.90 15.74
CA ALA A 206 -13.38 -13.36 14.40
C ALA A 206 -12.63 -14.22 13.38
N GLU A 207 -11.52 -14.84 13.77
CA GLU A 207 -10.73 -15.69 12.88
C GLU A 207 -11.51 -16.94 12.46
N GLY A 208 -11.49 -17.25 11.16
CA GLY A 208 -12.27 -18.31 10.52
C GLY A 208 -13.73 -17.96 10.24
N ALA A 209 -14.26 -16.87 10.81
CA ALA A 209 -15.61 -16.40 10.54
C ALA A 209 -15.72 -15.70 9.18
N ARG A 210 -16.91 -15.79 8.55
CA ARG A 210 -17.23 -14.97 7.37
C ARG A 210 -17.62 -13.57 7.81
N LEU A 211 -17.04 -12.54 7.19
CA LEU A 211 -17.35 -11.16 7.53
C LEU A 211 -18.80 -10.77 7.19
N THR A 212 -19.42 -11.41 6.20
CA THR A 212 -20.84 -11.21 5.82
C THR A 212 -21.82 -11.93 6.75
N SER A 213 -21.33 -12.78 7.65
CA SER A 213 -22.12 -13.43 8.70
C SER A 213 -21.25 -13.61 9.94
N PRO A 214 -20.87 -12.50 10.61
CA PRO A 214 -20.06 -12.58 11.81
C PRO A 214 -20.81 -13.39 12.88
N PRO A 215 -20.16 -14.29 13.62
CA PRO A 215 -20.79 -15.02 14.70
C PRO A 215 -21.35 -14.05 15.74
N GLY A 216 -22.66 -14.13 15.99
CA GLY A 216 -23.38 -13.21 16.88
C GLY A 216 -23.99 -11.98 16.21
N TYR A 217 -23.72 -11.73 14.92
CA TYR A 217 -24.41 -10.68 14.18
C TYR A 217 -25.86 -11.07 13.91
N ARG A 218 -26.79 -10.35 14.54
CA ARG A 218 -28.22 -10.45 14.26
C ARG A 218 -28.57 -9.27 13.34
N PRO A 219 -28.81 -9.47 12.04
CA PRO A 219 -29.21 -8.37 11.18
C PRO A 219 -30.50 -7.74 11.73
N PRO A 220 -30.68 -6.41 11.62
CA PRO A 220 -31.98 -5.81 11.90
C PRO A 220 -33.01 -6.51 11.01
N ARG A 221 -34.11 -6.97 11.60
CA ARG A 221 -35.21 -7.57 10.85
C ARG A 221 -35.73 -6.52 9.87
N THR A 222 -35.32 -6.61 8.60
CA THR A 222 -36.02 -5.91 7.53
C THR A 222 -37.41 -6.51 7.48
N SER A 223 -38.39 -5.78 8.02
CA SER A 223 -39.79 -6.10 7.81
C SER A 223 -40.09 -5.82 6.34
N THR A 224 -39.82 -6.79 5.47
CA THR A 224 -40.42 -6.80 4.14
C THR A 224 -41.90 -7.10 4.39
N ARG A 225 -42.67 -6.05 4.69
CA ARG A 225 -44.13 -6.08 4.63
C ARG A 225 -44.44 -6.33 3.16
N ALA A 226 -44.65 -7.60 2.81
CA ALA A 226 -45.25 -7.98 1.56
C ALA A 226 -46.58 -7.23 1.47
N ALA A 227 -46.65 -6.23 0.60
CA ALA A 227 -47.91 -5.60 0.24
C ALA A 227 -48.75 -6.66 -0.48
N SER A 228 -49.74 -7.20 0.22
CA SER A 228 -50.79 -8.01 -0.39
C SER A 228 -51.54 -7.15 -1.40
N PRO A 229 -51.78 -7.62 -2.64
CA PRO A 229 -52.63 -6.89 -3.58
C PRO A 229 -54.09 -6.99 -3.11
N CYS A 230 -54.72 -5.83 -2.94
CA CYS A 230 -56.14 -5.71 -2.63
C CYS A 230 -56.96 -6.11 -3.87
N SER A 231 -57.74 -7.20 -3.78
CA SER A 231 -58.67 -7.61 -4.83
C SER A 231 -59.96 -6.77 -4.76
N CYS A 232 -60.08 -5.75 -5.61
CA CYS A 232 -61.39 -5.21 -5.95
C CYS A 232 -61.94 -5.99 -7.15
N ALA A 233 -62.91 -6.85 -6.87
CA ALA A 233 -63.73 -7.49 -7.88
C ALA A 233 -64.66 -6.44 -8.49
N ALA A 234 -64.51 -6.19 -9.79
CA ALA A 234 -65.52 -5.57 -10.64
C ALA A 234 -65.95 -6.60 -11.68
N SER A 235 -67.25 -6.88 -11.71
CA SER A 235 -67.94 -7.70 -12.70
C SER A 235 -69.35 -7.11 -12.86
N PRO A 236 -69.99 -7.35 -14.03
CA PRO A 236 -70.32 -6.31 -15.02
C PRO A 236 -71.64 -5.57 -14.82
#